data_AF-A0A4S2LM19-F1
#
_entry.id   AF-A0A4S2LM19-F1
#
_cell.length_a   1.000
_cell.length_b   1.000
_cell.length_c   1.000
_cell.angle_alpha   90.00
_cell.angle_beta   90.00
_cell.angle_gamma   90.00
#
_symmetry.space_group_name_H-M   'P 1'
#
loop_
_entity.id
_entity.type
_entity.pdbx_description
1 polymer ?
#
loop_
_entity_poly.entity_id
_entity_poly.type
_entity_poly.pdbx_seq_one_letter_code
_entity_poly.pdbx_strand_id
1 'polypeptide(L)' 'LEQRFDFVSVYNVYHYDSESMLGQWSGSDLPPSVKSTSNRLLIAMRTDHSIARKGFAANYNT' A
#
# COMPACT_ATOMS: atom_id res chain seq x y z
N LEU A 1 -0.08 5.28 -9.52
CA LEU A 1 -0.95 4.10 -9.70
C LEU A 1 -2.13 4.49 -10.59
N GLU A 2 -2.70 3.57 -11.37
CA GLU A 2 -3.99 3.85 -12.01
C GLU A 2 -5.07 4.12 -10.96
N GLN A 3 -5.85 5.20 -11.13
CA GLN A 3 -6.85 5.60 -10.14
C GLN A 3 -8.02 4.61 -10.17
N ARG A 4 -8.40 4.08 -9.00
CA ARG A 4 -9.47 3.07 -8.82
C ARG A 4 -9.20 1.65 -9.37
N PHE A 5 -8.06 1.39 -10.02
CA PHE A 5 -7.73 0.07 -10.58
C PHE A 5 -6.49 -0.54 -9.91
N ASP A 6 -5.42 0.23 -9.79
CA ASP A 6 -4.20 -0.16 -9.09
C ASP A 6 -4.19 0.37 -7.66
N PHE A 7 -3.76 -0.47 -6.72
CA PHE A 7 -3.74 -0.11 -5.31
C PHE A 7 -2.44 -0.52 -4.63
N VAL A 8 -2.00 0.31 -3.70
CA VAL A 8 -1.03 -0.07 -2.68
C VAL A 8 -1.75 -0.06 -1.33
N SER A 9 -1.66 -1.17 -0.62
CA SER A 9 -2.23 -1.37 0.71
C SER A 9 -1.13 -1.63 1.72
N VAL A 10 -1.35 -1.18 2.94
CA VAL A 10 -0.46 -1.43 4.08
C VAL A 10 -1.23 -2.13 5.19
N TYR A 11 -0.63 -3.17 5.76
CA TYR A 11 -1.21 -4.01 6.81
C TYR A 11 -0.27 -4.10 8.01
N ASN A 12 -0.83 -4.19 9.21
CA ASN A 12 -0.09 -4.24 10.47
C ASN A 12 0.36 -5.66 10.88
N VAL A 13 0.37 -6.58 9.91
CA VAL A 13 0.76 -7.99 10.07
C VAL A 13 1.61 -8.41 8.85
N TYR A 14 2.04 -9.67 8.79
CA TYR A 14 2.94 -10.18 7.74
C TYR A 14 2.22 -10.92 6.60
N HIS A 15 0.89 -11.06 6.66
CA HIS A 15 0.07 -11.73 5.66
C HIS A 15 -1.14 -10.86 5.28
N TYR A 16 -1.86 -11.24 4.24
CA TYR A 16 -3.05 -10.51 3.83
C TYR A 16 -4.18 -10.73 4.84
N ASP A 17 -4.59 -9.66 5.52
CA ASP A 17 -5.71 -9.66 6.46
C ASP A 17 -6.40 -8.30 6.43
N SER A 18 -7.67 -8.29 6.00
CA SER A 18 -8.45 -7.06 5.88
C SER A 18 -8.65 -6.32 7.20
N GLU A 19 -8.71 -7.03 8.34
CA GLU A 19 -8.91 -6.39 9.65
C GLU A 19 -7.66 -5.63 10.13
N SER A 20 -6.49 -6.01 9.64
CA SER A 20 -5.22 -5.38 9.95
C SER A 20 -4.81 -4.24 9.01
N MET A 21 -5.67 -3.86 8.04
CA MET A 21 -5.33 -2.87 7.02
C MET A 21 -5.25 -1.46 7.61
N LEU A 22 -4.08 -0.85 7.51
CA LEU A 22 -3.82 0.52 7.95
C LEU A 22 -4.24 1.56 6.91
N GLY A 23 -4.25 1.18 5.64
CA GLY A 23 -4.74 2.03 4.56
C GLY A 23 -4.54 1.43 3.18
N GLN A 24 -5.23 2.03 2.21
CA GLN A 24 -5.16 1.67 0.80
C GLN A 24 -5.26 2.94 -0.05
N TRP A 25 -4.39 3.07 -1.05
CA TRP A 25 -4.31 4.24 -1.91
C TRP A 25 -4.21 3.85 -3.38
N SER A 26 -4.77 4.70 -4.24
CA SER A 26 -4.69 4.61 -5.70
C SER A 26 -4.45 6.01 -6.29
N GLY A 27 -4.17 6.09 -7.59
CA GLY A 27 -3.90 7.36 -8.26
C GLY A 27 -2.47 7.89 -8.06
N SER A 28 -2.32 9.21 -8.09
CA SER A 28 -1.03 9.91 -8.07
C SER A 28 -0.74 10.66 -6.77
N ASP A 29 -1.71 10.77 -5.87
CA ASP A 29 -1.55 11.53 -4.65
C ASP A 29 -0.66 10.77 -3.66
N LEU A 30 0.23 11.49 -2.99
CA LEU A 30 1.11 10.90 -2.00
C LEU A 30 0.31 10.59 -0.73
N PRO A 31 0.33 9.34 -0.23
CA PRO A 31 -0.35 9.00 1.00
C PRO A 31 0.31 9.65 2.23
N PRO A 32 -0.43 9.85 3.33
CA PRO A 32 0.16 10.24 4.59
C PRO A 32 1.12 9.15 5.11
N SER A 33 2.06 9.52 5.97
CA SER A 33 2.96 8.57 6.62
C SER A 33 2.17 7.55 7.45
N VAL A 34 2.45 6.27 7.24
CA VAL A 34 1.81 5.18 7.99
C VAL A 34 2.73 4.76 9.13
N LYS A 35 2.17 4.63 10.34
CA LYS A 35 2.89 4.12 11.51
C LYS A 35 2.34 2.75 11.89
N SER A 36 3.20 1.73 11.91
CA SER A 36 2.84 0.42 12.44
C SER A 36 2.67 0.48 13.96
N THR A 37 1.76 -0.32 14.49
CA THR A 37 1.68 -0.61 15.94
C THR A 37 2.27 -1.97 16.28
N SER A 38 2.89 -2.63 15.30
CA SER A 38 3.47 -3.96 15.35
C SER A 38 4.96 -3.90 14.98
N ASN A 39 5.70 -4.99 15.21
CA ASN A 39 7.04 -5.17 14.66
C ASN A 39 7.01 -5.81 13.25
N ARG A 40 5.83 -5.92 12.65
CA ARG A 40 5.60 -6.49 11.33
C ARG A 40 4.67 -5.58 10.52
N LEU A 41 5.02 -5.39 9.26
CA LEU A 41 4.23 -4.60 8.33
C LEU A 41 4.33 -5.21 6.93
N LEU A 42 3.19 -5.37 6.27
CA LEU A 42 3.09 -5.85 4.90
C LEU A 42 2.67 -4.69 3.99
N ILE A 43 3.44 -4.44 2.94
CA ILE A 43 3.07 -3.55 1.85
C ILE A 43 2.74 -4.41 0.63
N ALA A 44 1.51 -4.33 0.14
CA ALA A 44 1.05 -5.11 -1.00
C ALA A 44 0.59 -4.19 -2.14
N MET A 45 1.08 -4.45 -3.35
CA MET A 45 0.62 -3.78 -4.57
C MET A 45 -0.24 -4.74 -5.38
N ARG A 46 -1.44 -4.30 -5.77
CA ARG A 46 -2.33 -5.02 -6.68
C ARG A 46 -2.54 -4.16 -7.93
N THR A 47 -2.33 -4.75 -9.09
CA THR A 47 -2.59 -4.11 -10.39
C THR A 47 -3.55 -4.95 -11.22
N ASP A 48 -4.07 -4.37 -12.29
CA ASP A 48 -4.72 -5.12 -13.36
C ASP A 48 -3.79 -5.28 -14.59
N HIS A 49 -4.36 -5.75 -15.71
CA HIS A 49 -3.62 -6.02 -16.94
C HIS A 49 -3.58 -4.84 -17.91
N SER A 50 -4.14 -3.68 -17.53
CA SER A 50 -4.43 -2.57 -18.43
C SER A 50 -3.36 -1.47 -18.40
N ILE A 51 -3.53 -0.39 -17.62
CA ILE A 51 -2.68 0.81 -17.67
C ILE A 51 -1.54 0.72 -16.67
N ALA A 52 -0.32 0.49 -17.18
CA ALA A 52 0.88 0.59 -16.37
C ALA A 52 1.27 2.05 -16.05
N ARG A 53 1.70 2.32 -14.81
CA ARG A 53 2.31 3.58 -14.38
C ARG A 53 3.64 3.34 -13.67
N LYS A 54 4.33 4.43 -13.28
CA LYS A 54 5.66 4.38 -12.65
C LYS A 54 5.77 3.58 -11.34
N GLY A 55 4.65 3.17 -10.73
CA GLY A 55 4.64 2.44 -9.46
C GLY A 55 4.75 3.35 -8.23
N PHE A 56 5.43 2.85 -7.19
CA PHE A 56 5.66 3.56 -5.92
C PHE A 56 7.10 3.37 -5.44
N ALA A 57 7.54 4.28 -4.57
CA ALA A 57 8.74 4.14 -3.77
C ALA A 57 8.40 4.49 -2.33
N ALA A 58 9.05 3.83 -1.38
CA ALA A 58 8.82 4.06 0.05
C ALA A 58 10.15 4.01 0.80
N ASN A 59 10.24 4.83 1.84
CA ASN A 59 11.28 4.76 2.86
C ASN A 59 10.62 4.40 4.19
N TYR A 60 11.33 3.65 5.03
CA TYR A 60 10.87 3.30 6.36
C TYR A 60 11.95 3.61 7.39
N ASN A 61 11.51 3.90 8.61
CA ASN A 61 12.33 4.04 9.79
C ASN A 61 11.65 3.35 10.97
N THR A 62 12.42 3.09 12.03
CA THR A 62 11.96 2.46 13.28
C THR A 62 11.98 3.47 14.41
#